data_AF-A0A930B231-F1
#
_entry.id   AF-A0A930B231-F1
#
_cell.length_a   1.000
_cell.length_b   1.000
_cell.length_c   1.000
_cell.angle_alpha   90.00
_cell.angle_beta   90.00
_cell.angle_gamma   90.00
#
_symmetry.space_group_name_H-M   'P 1'
#
loop_
_entity.id
_entity.type
_entity.pdbx_description
1 polymer ?
#
loop_
_entity_poly.entity_id
_entity_poly.type
_entity_poly.pdbx_seq_one_letter_code
_entity_poly.pdbx_strand_id
1 'polypeptide(L)'
;ALGAALVFFFKSSNKLVMDGMLGFTGGVMVAASVWSLLIPAIDMSEGERFVKVLPAVIGFLGGSLFIYALDRILPHFHPNFKQTEGVKSSWQRTTLLVLAITHHNIPEGLAVGVLFGGVAAGIPEASIAGAVTLAIGIGLQNFPEGVAVSMPLRRMGLSRWKSFFYGQLSAIVEPIAGVLGAFAVVFFTPILPYALAFAAGAMIYVVVEETIPESQQSRNTDVSTIGFLIGFVVIMVMDVALG
;
A
#
# COMPACT_ATOMS: atom_id res chain seq x y z
N ALA A 1 -6.92 -1.55 11.82
CA ALA A 1 -7.83 -1.99 12.92
C ALA A 1 -9.32 -1.75 12.61
N LEU A 2 -9.73 -0.52 12.26
CA LEU A 2 -11.15 -0.18 12.04
C LEU A 2 -11.84 -1.03 10.96
N GLY A 3 -11.20 -1.20 9.79
CA GLY A 3 -11.72 -2.08 8.74
C GLY A 3 -11.91 -3.53 9.22
N ALA A 4 -10.90 -4.08 9.89
CA ALA A 4 -10.96 -5.43 10.44
C ALA A 4 -12.06 -5.61 11.50
N ALA A 5 -12.45 -4.55 12.22
CA ALA A 5 -13.50 -4.61 13.24
C ALA A 5 -14.90 -4.92 12.67
N LEU A 6 -15.13 -4.75 11.35
CA LEU A 6 -16.42 -5.06 10.75
C LEU A 6 -16.83 -6.53 10.91
N VAL A 7 -15.88 -7.45 11.14
CA VAL A 7 -16.17 -8.88 11.39
C VAL A 7 -16.98 -9.13 12.68
N PHE A 8 -17.01 -8.17 13.61
CA PHE A 8 -17.86 -8.26 14.80
C PHE A 8 -19.35 -8.10 14.45
N PHE A 9 -19.65 -7.26 13.46
CA PHE A 9 -21.01 -6.93 13.03
C PHE A 9 -21.50 -7.82 11.88
N PHE A 10 -20.61 -8.16 10.94
CA PHE A 10 -20.99 -8.91 9.74
C PHE A 10 -20.23 -10.24 9.60
N LYS A 11 -20.90 -11.25 9.04
CA LYS A 11 -20.28 -12.56 8.70
C LYS A 11 -19.74 -12.60 7.27
N SER A 12 -20.21 -11.71 6.41
CA SER A 12 -19.83 -11.58 5.01
C SER A 12 -19.95 -10.12 4.58
N SER A 13 -19.13 -9.70 3.61
CA SER A 13 -19.27 -8.41 2.92
C SER A 13 -20.16 -8.53 1.68
N ASN A 14 -20.83 -7.44 1.29
CA ASN A 14 -21.42 -7.36 -0.05
C ASN A 14 -20.27 -7.26 -1.07
N LYS A 15 -20.27 -8.11 -2.10
CA LYS A 15 -19.22 -8.10 -3.14
C LYS A 15 -19.14 -6.73 -3.81
N LEU A 16 -20.27 -6.14 -4.19
CA LEU A 16 -20.33 -4.82 -4.82
C LEU A 16 -19.60 -3.75 -3.99
N VAL A 17 -19.82 -3.76 -2.67
CA VAL A 17 -19.17 -2.81 -1.76
C VAL A 17 -17.68 -3.13 -1.62
N MET A 18 -17.29 -4.40 -1.58
CA MET A 18 -15.89 -4.81 -1.55
C MET A 18 -15.14 -4.38 -2.81
N ASP A 19 -15.73 -4.57 -3.98
CA ASP A 19 -15.13 -4.19 -5.26
C ASP A 19 -14.92 -2.68 -5.35
N GLY A 20 -15.91 -1.89 -4.90
CA GLY A 20 -15.78 -0.44 -4.81
C GLY A 20 -14.73 0.01 -3.79
N MET A 21 -14.65 -0.65 -2.62
CA MET A 21 -13.64 -0.38 -1.59
C MET A 21 -12.22 -0.70 -2.08
N LEU A 22 -12.02 -1.83 -2.75
CA LEU A 22 -10.72 -2.22 -3.33
C LEU A 22 -10.34 -1.31 -4.51
N GLY A 23 -11.30 -0.93 -5.35
CA GLY A 23 -11.11 0.10 -6.37
C GLY A 23 -10.61 1.40 -5.75
N PHE A 24 -11.29 1.88 -4.69
CA PHE A 24 -10.88 3.06 -3.93
C PHE A 24 -9.46 2.95 -3.38
N THR A 25 -9.09 1.80 -2.80
CA THR A 25 -7.71 1.53 -2.35
C THR A 25 -6.71 1.70 -3.50
N GLY A 26 -6.96 1.07 -4.65
CA GLY A 26 -6.07 1.21 -5.81
C GLY A 26 -5.93 2.66 -6.28
N GLY A 27 -7.02 3.42 -6.27
CA GLY A 27 -7.00 4.84 -6.62
C GLY A 27 -6.15 5.69 -5.67
N VAL A 28 -6.33 5.47 -4.36
CA VAL A 28 -5.54 6.13 -3.30
C VAL A 28 -4.06 5.82 -3.46
N MET A 29 -3.69 4.55 -3.64
CA MET A 29 -2.30 4.11 -3.76
C MET A 29 -1.62 4.71 -5.00
N VAL A 30 -2.29 4.73 -6.15
CA VAL A 30 -1.72 5.34 -7.38
C VAL A 30 -1.52 6.84 -7.19
N ALA A 31 -2.52 7.54 -6.66
CA ALA A 31 -2.38 8.98 -6.43
C ALA A 31 -1.27 9.29 -5.41
N ALA A 32 -1.22 8.59 -4.29
CA ALA A 32 -0.15 8.76 -3.30
C ALA A 32 1.25 8.50 -3.90
N SER A 33 1.36 7.50 -4.78
CA SER A 33 2.61 7.17 -5.46
C SER A 33 3.09 8.29 -6.39
N VAL A 34 2.18 8.99 -7.05
CA VAL A 34 2.51 10.09 -7.96
C VAL A 34 2.80 11.37 -7.18
N TRP A 35 1.84 11.83 -6.40
CA TRP A 35 1.87 13.16 -5.78
C TRP A 35 2.71 13.21 -4.53
N SER A 36 2.56 12.24 -3.63
CA SER A 36 3.22 12.28 -2.33
C SER A 36 4.59 11.61 -2.33
N LEU A 37 4.96 10.88 -3.39
CA LEU A 37 6.23 10.13 -3.46
C LEU A 37 7.08 10.49 -4.68
N LEU A 38 6.60 10.25 -5.92
CA LEU A 38 7.40 10.45 -7.13
C LEU A 38 7.73 11.92 -7.41
N ILE A 39 6.75 12.82 -7.32
CA ILE A 39 6.98 14.25 -7.54
C ILE A 39 7.99 14.78 -6.51
N PRO A 40 7.81 14.58 -5.19
CA PRO A 40 8.80 14.94 -4.19
C PRO A 40 10.18 14.32 -4.44
N ALA A 41 10.24 13.04 -4.80
CA ALA A 41 11.52 12.38 -5.12
C ALA A 41 12.27 13.09 -6.27
N ILE A 42 11.55 13.46 -7.33
CA ILE A 42 12.14 14.19 -8.46
C ILE A 42 12.56 15.59 -8.02
N ASP A 43 11.75 16.29 -7.25
CA ASP A 43 12.04 17.66 -6.82
C ASP A 43 13.21 17.76 -5.84
N MET A 44 13.41 16.73 -5.01
CA MET A 44 14.56 16.57 -4.12
C MET A 44 15.84 16.13 -4.82
N SER A 45 15.78 15.75 -6.09
CA SER A 45 16.94 15.25 -6.83
C SER A 45 17.78 16.39 -7.37
N GLU A 46 19.10 16.28 -7.23
CA GLU A 46 20.04 17.25 -7.79
C GLU A 46 20.17 17.11 -9.33
N GLY A 47 20.60 18.20 -9.97
CA GLY A 47 20.85 18.27 -11.41
C GLY A 47 19.67 18.81 -12.22
N GLU A 48 19.79 18.75 -13.55
CA GLU A 48 18.76 19.28 -14.47
C GLU A 48 18.29 18.23 -15.48
N ARG A 49 17.07 18.43 -15.99
CA ARG A 49 16.44 17.62 -17.04
C ARG A 49 16.49 16.12 -16.70
N PHE A 50 17.22 15.33 -17.50
CA PHE A 50 17.30 13.89 -17.33
C PHE A 50 18.01 13.47 -16.05
N VAL A 51 19.03 14.23 -15.61
CA VAL A 51 19.79 13.91 -14.39
C VAL A 51 18.89 14.01 -13.16
N LYS A 52 18.00 15.03 -13.12
CA LYS A 52 17.03 15.23 -12.03
C LYS A 52 16.06 14.04 -11.86
N VAL A 53 15.75 13.31 -12.94
CA VAL A 53 14.78 12.19 -12.90
C VAL A 53 15.46 10.85 -12.58
N LEU A 54 16.79 10.79 -12.64
CA LEU A 54 17.54 9.53 -12.51
C LEU A 54 17.33 8.83 -11.15
N PRO A 55 17.36 9.53 -10.00
CA PRO A 55 17.07 8.89 -8.71
C PRO A 55 15.66 8.29 -8.64
N ALA A 56 14.68 9.00 -9.19
CA ALA A 56 13.30 8.52 -9.23
C ALA A 56 13.16 7.26 -10.11
N VAL A 57 13.79 7.23 -11.28
CA VAL A 57 13.77 6.04 -12.15
C VAL A 57 14.44 4.84 -11.47
N ILE A 58 15.62 5.05 -10.88
CA ILE A 58 16.36 3.97 -10.20
C ILE A 58 15.56 3.44 -9.00
N GLY A 59 15.08 4.35 -8.16
CA GLY A 59 14.26 4.01 -7.00
C GLY A 59 13.01 3.25 -7.41
N PHE A 60 12.22 3.81 -8.32
CA PHE A 60 10.97 3.21 -8.79
C PHE A 60 11.17 1.81 -9.35
N LEU A 61 12.10 1.63 -10.28
CA LEU A 61 12.38 0.30 -10.85
C LEU A 61 12.93 -0.66 -9.78
N GLY A 62 13.77 -0.18 -8.86
CA GLY A 62 14.27 -0.96 -7.73
C GLY A 62 13.15 -1.45 -6.82
N GLY A 63 12.18 -0.59 -6.50
CA GLY A 63 11.02 -0.92 -5.68
C GLY A 63 10.10 -1.92 -6.34
N SER A 64 9.76 -1.69 -7.61
CA SER A 64 8.93 -2.63 -8.39
C SER A 64 9.62 -3.98 -8.54
N LEU A 65 10.92 -4.02 -8.86
CA LEU A 65 11.67 -5.26 -8.99
C LEU A 65 11.82 -5.99 -7.66
N PHE A 66 11.95 -5.25 -6.56
CA PHE A 66 12.02 -5.82 -5.22
C PHE A 66 10.73 -6.57 -4.88
N ILE A 67 9.56 -5.94 -5.07
CA ILE A 67 8.28 -6.62 -4.83
C ILE A 67 8.07 -7.78 -5.80
N TYR A 68 8.37 -7.60 -7.09
CA TYR A 68 8.33 -8.69 -8.06
C TYR A 68 9.17 -9.90 -7.61
N ALA A 69 10.38 -9.67 -7.09
CA ALA A 69 11.22 -10.73 -6.58
C ALA A 69 10.62 -11.39 -5.32
N LEU A 70 10.04 -10.60 -4.41
CA LEU A 70 9.35 -11.12 -3.23
C LEU A 70 8.16 -12.01 -3.61
N ASP A 71 7.33 -11.59 -4.56
CA ASP A 71 6.17 -12.38 -5.04
C ASP A 71 6.57 -13.73 -5.61
N ARG A 72 7.70 -13.76 -6.33
CA ARG A 72 8.23 -15.00 -6.91
C ARG A 72 8.75 -15.96 -5.86
N ILE A 73 9.24 -15.46 -4.73
CA ILE A 73 9.87 -16.26 -3.68
C ILE A 73 8.82 -16.68 -2.64
N LEU A 74 7.95 -15.77 -2.22
CA LEU A 74 7.10 -15.96 -1.07
C LEU A 74 5.78 -16.63 -1.46
N PRO A 75 5.43 -17.76 -0.85
CA PRO A 75 4.15 -18.41 -1.09
C PRO A 75 3.03 -17.48 -0.64
N HIS A 76 2.12 -17.15 -1.56
CA HIS A 76 0.93 -16.37 -1.23
C HIS A 76 -0.29 -16.88 -1.99
N PHE A 77 -1.49 -16.58 -1.47
CA PHE A 77 -2.75 -17.12 -1.96
C PHE A 77 -3.72 -16.00 -2.27
N HIS A 78 -4.14 -15.92 -3.53
CA HIS A 78 -5.21 -15.03 -3.96
C HIS A 78 -6.56 -15.72 -3.76
N PRO A 79 -7.34 -15.34 -2.74
CA PRO A 79 -8.57 -16.05 -2.37
C PRO A 79 -9.63 -15.99 -3.46
N ASN A 80 -9.66 -14.87 -4.16
CA ASN A 80 -10.55 -14.60 -5.26
C ASN A 80 -10.13 -15.39 -6.50
N PHE A 81 -8.86 -15.40 -6.89
CA PHE A 81 -8.37 -16.20 -8.03
C PHE A 81 -8.28 -17.70 -7.73
N LYS A 82 -8.42 -18.11 -6.45
CA LYS A 82 -8.23 -19.50 -5.97
C LYS A 82 -6.89 -20.10 -6.42
N GLN A 83 -5.89 -19.25 -6.58
CA GLN A 83 -4.57 -19.60 -7.10
C GLN A 83 -3.52 -19.33 -6.02
N THR A 84 -2.49 -20.18 -5.99
CA THR A 84 -1.31 -20.01 -5.13
C THR A 84 -0.11 -19.67 -6.00
N GLU A 85 0.60 -18.63 -5.64
CA GLU A 85 1.81 -18.18 -6.30
C GLU A 85 3.04 -18.32 -5.39
N GLY A 86 4.23 -18.08 -5.94
CA GLY A 86 5.50 -18.29 -5.26
C GLY A 86 5.90 -19.76 -5.10
N VAL A 87 6.86 -20.03 -4.21
CA VAL A 87 7.36 -21.39 -3.95
C VAL A 87 6.27 -22.25 -3.32
N LYS A 88 6.08 -23.49 -3.79
CA LYS A 88 5.07 -24.38 -3.20
C LYS A 88 5.31 -24.57 -1.70
N SER A 89 4.28 -24.31 -0.90
CA SER A 89 4.32 -24.44 0.56
C SER A 89 3.17 -25.31 1.07
N SER A 90 3.40 -26.00 2.20
CA SER A 90 2.37 -26.77 2.92
C SER A 90 1.52 -25.90 3.85
N TRP A 91 1.72 -24.58 3.84
CA TRP A 91 1.04 -23.65 4.73
C TRP A 91 -0.47 -23.56 4.47
N GLN A 92 -1.22 -23.26 5.53
CA GLN A 92 -2.67 -23.12 5.44
C GLN A 92 -3.03 -21.89 4.59
N ARG A 93 -4.13 -21.98 3.81
CA ARG A 93 -4.62 -20.87 2.98
C ARG A 93 -4.84 -19.56 3.74
N THR A 94 -5.23 -19.66 5.01
CA THR A 94 -5.36 -18.52 5.92
C THR A 94 -4.03 -17.83 6.18
N THR A 95 -2.94 -18.60 6.33
CA THR A 95 -1.58 -18.08 6.52
C THR A 95 -1.09 -17.40 5.25
N LEU A 96 -1.30 -18.03 4.08
CA LEU A 96 -0.92 -17.48 2.79
C LEU A 96 -1.65 -16.18 2.45
N LEU A 97 -2.92 -16.06 2.83
CA LEU A 97 -3.71 -14.82 2.68
C LEU A 97 -3.15 -13.69 3.55
N VAL A 98 -2.87 -13.99 4.82
CA VAL A 98 -2.33 -12.97 5.75
C VAL A 98 -0.97 -12.49 5.27
N LEU A 99 -0.11 -13.41 4.81
CA LEU A 99 1.22 -13.07 4.29
C LEU A 99 1.19 -12.24 3.01
N ALA A 100 0.28 -12.54 2.08
CA ALA A 100 0.09 -11.74 0.87
C ALA A 100 -0.07 -10.26 1.25
N ILE A 101 -1.03 -10.01 2.14
CA ILE A 101 -1.40 -8.64 2.52
C ILE A 101 -0.35 -8.03 3.47
N THR A 102 0.37 -8.85 4.24
CA THR A 102 1.55 -8.36 4.99
C THR A 102 2.59 -7.73 4.06
N HIS A 103 2.85 -8.27 2.86
CA HIS A 103 3.85 -7.67 1.98
C HIS A 103 3.41 -6.31 1.42
N HIS A 104 2.10 -6.10 1.21
CA HIS A 104 1.54 -4.82 0.73
C HIS A 104 1.72 -3.68 1.73
N ASN A 105 1.71 -4.03 3.01
CA ASN A 105 1.87 -3.11 4.11
C ASN A 105 3.34 -2.62 4.29
N ILE A 106 4.31 -3.28 3.65
CA ILE A 106 5.73 -2.86 3.73
C ILE A 106 5.98 -1.55 2.95
N PRO A 107 5.61 -1.44 1.65
CA PRO A 107 5.71 -0.19 0.89
C PRO A 107 5.03 0.99 1.58
N GLU A 108 3.84 0.77 2.15
CA GLU A 108 3.08 1.81 2.84
C GLU A 108 3.79 2.32 4.09
N GLY A 109 4.23 1.40 4.94
CA GLY A 109 5.01 1.74 6.12
C GLY A 109 6.28 2.51 5.74
N LEU A 110 7.05 2.01 4.75
CA LEU A 110 8.24 2.69 4.25
C LEU A 110 7.91 4.10 3.73
N ALA A 111 6.83 4.27 2.97
CA ALA A 111 6.42 5.56 2.42
C ALA A 111 6.18 6.60 3.53
N VAL A 112 5.40 6.24 4.55
CA VAL A 112 5.16 7.10 5.74
C VAL A 112 6.48 7.41 6.44
N GLY A 113 7.27 6.37 6.72
CA GLY A 113 8.53 6.47 7.45
C GLY A 113 9.53 7.41 6.78
N VAL A 114 9.78 7.18 5.49
CA VAL A 114 10.74 7.93 4.68
C VAL A 114 10.36 9.41 4.63
N LEU A 115 9.07 9.73 4.44
CA LEU A 115 8.61 11.11 4.36
C LEU A 115 8.74 11.83 5.72
N PHE A 116 8.32 11.20 6.83
CA PHE A 116 8.54 11.75 8.18
C PHE A 116 10.02 11.82 8.57
N GLY A 117 10.85 10.89 8.09
CA GLY A 117 12.30 10.94 8.25
C GLY A 117 12.91 12.16 7.55
N GLY A 118 12.42 12.50 6.34
CA GLY A 118 12.85 13.69 5.61
C GLY A 118 12.51 14.99 6.34
N VAL A 119 11.29 15.04 6.90
CA VAL A 119 10.86 16.15 7.78
C VAL A 119 11.78 16.27 9.00
N ALA A 120 12.08 15.16 9.68
CA ALA A 120 12.94 15.15 10.86
C ALA A 120 14.40 15.54 10.54
N ALA A 121 14.87 15.22 9.33
CA ALA A 121 16.18 15.62 8.83
C ALA A 121 16.26 17.09 8.37
N GLY A 122 15.15 17.84 8.41
CA GLY A 122 15.11 19.26 8.06
C GLY A 122 15.24 19.53 6.56
N ILE A 123 14.82 18.57 5.72
CA ILE A 123 14.95 18.69 4.26
C ILE A 123 13.87 19.64 3.75
N PRO A 124 14.22 20.74 3.05
CA PRO A 124 13.26 21.79 2.68
C PRO A 124 12.05 21.29 1.88
N GLU A 125 12.26 20.27 1.05
CA GLU A 125 11.23 19.69 0.17
C GLU A 125 10.31 18.71 0.92
N ALA A 126 10.68 18.24 2.12
CA ALA A 126 9.86 17.36 2.95
C ALA A 126 9.04 18.19 3.95
N SER A 127 7.74 18.36 3.67
CA SER A 127 6.84 19.11 4.56
C SER A 127 6.09 18.20 5.54
N ILE A 128 5.83 18.71 6.76
CA ILE A 128 4.95 18.04 7.72
C ILE A 128 3.56 17.81 7.12
N ALA A 129 3.07 18.79 6.36
CA ALA A 129 1.76 18.74 5.73
C ALA A 129 1.66 17.59 4.69
N GLY A 130 2.68 17.43 3.86
CA GLY A 130 2.77 16.30 2.92
C GLY A 130 2.88 14.95 3.63
N ALA A 131 3.71 14.87 4.69
CA ALA A 131 3.84 13.67 5.51
C ALA A 131 2.52 13.22 6.16
N VAL A 132 1.78 14.18 6.74
CA VAL A 132 0.46 13.93 7.33
C VAL A 132 -0.56 13.55 6.25
N THR A 133 -0.54 14.22 5.11
CA THR A 133 -1.45 13.93 3.99
C THR A 133 -1.27 12.50 3.48
N LEU A 134 -0.03 12.07 3.25
CA LEU A 134 0.29 10.69 2.88
C LEU A 134 -0.17 9.70 3.96
N ALA A 135 0.10 9.98 5.23
CA ALA A 135 -0.31 9.10 6.33
C ALA A 135 -1.84 8.96 6.45
N ILE A 136 -2.59 10.05 6.24
CA ILE A 136 -4.06 9.99 6.19
C ILE A 136 -4.51 9.18 4.96
N GLY A 137 -3.88 9.39 3.80
CA GLY A 137 -4.19 8.63 2.59
C GLY A 137 -4.02 7.13 2.79
N ILE A 138 -2.89 6.72 3.36
CA ILE A 138 -2.61 5.32 3.72
C ILE A 138 -3.64 4.81 4.74
N GLY A 139 -3.96 5.60 5.77
CA GLY A 139 -5.01 5.24 6.74
C GLY A 139 -6.40 5.06 6.11
N LEU A 140 -6.75 5.86 5.10
CA LEU A 140 -8.03 5.77 4.40
C LEU A 140 -8.15 4.46 3.60
N GLN A 141 -7.10 4.05 2.90
CA GLN A 141 -7.13 2.82 2.11
C GLN A 141 -6.95 1.55 2.98
N ASN A 142 -6.25 1.64 4.13
CA ASN A 142 -6.12 0.53 5.08
C ASN A 142 -7.44 0.13 5.75
N PHE A 143 -8.47 0.99 5.67
CA PHE A 143 -9.82 0.58 6.08
C PHE A 143 -10.38 -0.50 5.13
N PRO A 144 -10.62 -0.25 3.83
CA PRO A 144 -10.91 -1.27 2.83
C PRO A 144 -10.10 -2.56 2.95
N GLU A 145 -8.77 -2.46 3.03
CA GLU A 145 -7.88 -3.62 3.09
C GLU A 145 -8.11 -4.45 4.36
N GLY A 146 -8.27 -3.79 5.50
CA GLY A 146 -8.60 -4.46 6.75
C GLY A 146 -9.91 -5.28 6.65
N VAL A 147 -10.90 -4.81 5.87
CA VAL A 147 -12.10 -5.60 5.57
C VAL A 147 -11.77 -6.76 4.64
N ALA A 148 -10.96 -6.52 3.60
CA ALA A 148 -10.55 -7.50 2.61
C ALA A 148 -9.73 -8.66 3.20
N VAL A 149 -8.93 -8.44 4.25
CA VAL A 149 -8.23 -9.51 4.99
C VAL A 149 -9.20 -10.28 5.88
N SER A 150 -9.95 -9.55 6.69
CA SER A 150 -10.65 -10.13 7.86
C SER A 150 -11.95 -10.84 7.49
N MET A 151 -12.68 -10.37 6.47
CA MET A 151 -13.95 -10.96 6.05
C MET A 151 -13.81 -12.34 5.40
N PRO A 152 -12.83 -12.59 4.50
CA PRO A 152 -12.56 -13.94 4.01
C PRO A 152 -12.20 -14.92 5.13
N LEU A 153 -11.35 -14.50 6.09
CA LEU A 153 -11.03 -15.31 7.27
C LEU A 153 -12.31 -15.67 8.06
N ARG A 154 -13.21 -14.70 8.23
CA ARG A 154 -14.49 -14.91 8.90
C ARG A 154 -15.39 -15.90 8.15
N ARG A 155 -15.43 -15.81 6.81
CA ARG A 155 -16.17 -16.74 5.93
C ARG A 155 -15.58 -18.14 5.92
N MET A 156 -14.27 -18.28 6.07
CA MET A 156 -13.58 -19.58 6.19
C MET A 156 -13.81 -20.27 7.56
N GLY A 157 -14.62 -19.67 8.45
CA GLY A 157 -15.05 -20.29 9.70
C GLY A 157 -14.27 -19.85 10.94
N LEU A 158 -13.31 -18.92 10.82
CA LEU A 158 -12.61 -18.38 11.99
C LEU A 158 -13.56 -17.58 12.88
N SER A 159 -13.27 -17.54 14.19
CA SER A 159 -14.01 -16.72 15.15
C SER A 159 -13.81 -15.23 14.88
N ARG A 160 -14.75 -14.38 15.32
CA ARG A 160 -14.68 -12.92 15.15
C ARG A 160 -13.34 -12.36 15.63
N TRP A 161 -12.91 -12.79 16.82
CA TRP A 161 -11.64 -12.39 17.40
C TRP A 161 -10.44 -12.83 16.57
N LYS A 162 -10.40 -14.09 16.11
CA LYS A 162 -9.30 -14.56 15.26
C LYS A 162 -9.22 -13.80 13.94
N SER A 163 -10.35 -13.58 13.27
CA SER A 163 -10.41 -12.79 12.03
C SER A 163 -9.96 -11.34 12.24
N PHE A 164 -10.38 -10.71 13.34
CA PHE A 164 -9.97 -9.36 13.72
C PHE A 164 -8.47 -9.27 14.02
N PHE A 165 -7.92 -10.20 14.82
CA PHE A 165 -6.50 -10.21 15.15
C PHE A 165 -5.63 -10.46 13.94
N TYR A 166 -5.98 -11.41 13.07
CA TYR A 166 -5.22 -11.61 11.84
C TYR A 166 -5.29 -10.42 10.89
N GLY A 167 -6.43 -9.74 10.79
CA GLY A 167 -6.54 -8.49 10.02
C GLY A 167 -5.75 -7.33 10.61
N GLN A 168 -5.36 -7.37 11.88
CA GLN A 168 -4.42 -6.40 12.46
C GLN A 168 -2.97 -6.84 12.32
N LEU A 169 -2.71 -8.14 12.49
CA LEU A 169 -1.38 -8.72 12.34
C LEU A 169 -0.86 -8.57 10.91
N SER A 170 -1.73 -8.55 9.90
CA SER A 170 -1.31 -8.25 8.52
C SER A 170 -0.66 -6.85 8.41
N ALA A 171 -1.18 -5.87 9.14
CA ALA A 171 -0.73 -4.47 9.15
C ALA A 171 0.41 -4.18 10.16
N ILE A 172 0.85 -5.15 10.97
CA ILE A 172 1.88 -4.91 12.00
C ILE A 172 3.24 -4.51 11.40
N VAL A 173 3.46 -4.85 10.14
CA VAL A 173 4.70 -4.49 9.44
C VAL A 173 4.74 -3.02 9.03
N GLU A 174 3.59 -2.33 8.90
CA GLU A 174 3.56 -0.90 8.57
C GLU A 174 4.37 -0.05 9.57
N PRO A 175 4.14 -0.10 10.90
CA PRO A 175 4.93 0.71 11.85
C PRO A 175 6.40 0.29 11.89
N ILE A 176 6.71 -0.99 11.69
CA ILE A 176 8.09 -1.48 11.66
C ILE A 176 8.82 -0.89 10.44
N ALA A 177 8.21 -1.02 9.26
CA ALA A 177 8.71 -0.47 8.01
C ALA A 177 8.79 1.07 8.09
N GLY A 178 7.84 1.73 8.75
CA GLY A 178 7.87 3.18 8.99
C GLY A 178 9.05 3.63 9.85
N VAL A 179 9.33 2.92 10.95
CA VAL A 179 10.52 3.21 11.76
C VAL A 179 11.80 2.98 10.95
N LEU A 180 11.88 1.89 10.18
CA LEU A 180 13.04 1.60 9.34
C LEU A 180 13.23 2.65 8.23
N GLY A 181 12.15 3.09 7.59
CA GLY A 181 12.16 4.13 6.57
C GLY A 181 12.63 5.47 7.14
N ALA A 182 12.08 5.87 8.29
CA ALA A 182 12.49 7.10 8.97
C ALA A 182 13.97 7.05 9.38
N PHE A 183 14.39 5.91 9.95
CA PHE A 183 15.78 5.68 10.32
C PHE A 183 16.71 5.76 9.10
N ALA A 184 16.38 5.11 7.98
CA ALA A 184 17.20 5.15 6.77
C ALA A 184 17.48 6.59 6.29
N VAL A 185 16.47 7.46 6.34
CA VAL A 185 16.61 8.85 5.88
C VAL A 185 17.47 9.70 6.81
N VAL A 186 17.31 9.54 8.12
CA VAL A 186 18.09 10.31 9.11
C VAL A 186 19.59 10.02 9.01
N PHE A 187 19.98 8.82 8.60
CA PHE A 187 21.40 8.44 8.46
C PHE A 187 21.96 8.65 7.05
N PHE A 188 21.10 8.71 6.02
CA PHE A 188 21.52 8.78 4.62
C PHE A 188 20.66 9.76 3.82
N THR A 189 20.73 11.05 4.12
CA THR A 189 19.98 12.11 3.41
C THR A 189 19.99 11.99 1.87
N PRO A 190 21.14 11.69 1.20
CA PRO A 190 21.17 11.56 -0.26
C PRO A 190 20.36 10.38 -0.83
N ILE A 191 19.95 9.42 0.01
CA ILE A 191 19.15 8.27 -0.42
C ILE A 191 17.66 8.60 -0.52
N LEU A 192 17.21 9.74 0.03
CA LEU A 192 15.79 10.04 0.17
C LEU A 192 15.02 10.05 -1.17
N PRO A 193 15.50 10.69 -2.25
CA PRO A 193 14.85 10.60 -3.56
C PRO A 193 14.68 9.16 -4.05
N TYR A 194 15.70 8.33 -3.86
CA TYR A 194 15.66 6.91 -4.23
C TYR A 194 14.66 6.14 -3.37
N ALA A 195 14.63 6.41 -2.06
CA ALA A 195 13.76 5.73 -1.10
C ALA A 195 12.27 6.05 -1.33
N LEU A 196 11.93 7.32 -1.59
CA LEU A 196 10.57 7.74 -1.93
C LEU A 196 10.11 7.09 -3.24
N ALA A 197 10.95 7.14 -4.27
CA ALA A 197 10.63 6.52 -5.54
C ALA A 197 10.57 5.00 -5.45
N PHE A 198 11.41 4.37 -4.62
CA PHE A 198 11.33 2.94 -4.31
C PHE A 198 9.99 2.57 -3.69
N ALA A 199 9.53 3.32 -2.68
CA ALA A 199 8.21 3.09 -2.10
C ALA A 199 7.09 3.25 -3.14
N ALA A 200 7.18 4.26 -4.01
CA ALA A 200 6.22 4.46 -5.09
C ALA A 200 6.21 3.31 -6.11
N GLY A 201 7.38 2.85 -6.55
CA GLY A 201 7.50 1.73 -7.50
C GLY A 201 6.99 0.41 -6.93
N ALA A 202 7.26 0.17 -5.64
CA ALA A 202 6.73 -0.98 -4.93
C ALA A 202 5.20 -0.92 -4.80
N MET A 203 4.64 0.25 -4.46
CA MET A 203 3.20 0.45 -4.34
C MET A 203 2.47 0.34 -5.68
N ILE A 204 2.99 0.93 -6.75
CA ILE A 204 2.40 0.79 -8.10
C ILE A 204 2.39 -0.66 -8.57
N TYR A 205 3.47 -1.40 -8.32
CA TYR A 205 3.52 -2.82 -8.65
C TYR A 205 2.38 -3.58 -7.97
N VAL A 206 2.20 -3.40 -6.65
CA VAL A 206 1.11 -4.05 -5.88
C VAL A 206 -0.27 -3.68 -6.43
N VAL A 207 -0.50 -2.41 -6.76
CA VAL A 207 -1.79 -1.98 -7.31
C VAL A 207 -2.12 -2.70 -8.62
N VAL A 208 -1.14 -2.78 -9.52
CA VAL A 208 -1.35 -3.34 -10.86
C VAL A 208 -1.48 -4.86 -10.80
N GLU A 209 -0.63 -5.53 -10.03
CA GLU A 209 -0.60 -7.00 -9.96
C GLU A 209 -1.79 -7.54 -9.15
N GLU A 210 -2.21 -6.83 -8.10
CA GLU A 210 -3.16 -7.36 -7.13
C GLU A 210 -4.43 -6.54 -7.00
N THR A 211 -4.32 -5.27 -6.58
CA THR A 211 -5.50 -4.48 -6.17
C THR A 211 -6.50 -4.28 -7.30
N ILE A 212 -6.01 -3.92 -8.51
CA ILE A 212 -6.87 -3.73 -9.68
C ILE A 212 -7.52 -5.07 -10.10
N PRO A 213 -6.77 -6.16 -10.36
CA PRO A 213 -7.36 -7.44 -10.70
C PRO A 213 -8.36 -7.97 -9.65
N GLU A 214 -8.04 -7.84 -8.37
CA GLU A 214 -8.90 -8.29 -7.26
C GLU A 214 -10.23 -7.55 -7.24
N SER A 215 -10.20 -6.23 -7.43
CA SER A 215 -11.41 -5.38 -7.43
C SER A 215 -12.36 -5.66 -8.60
N GLN A 216 -11.86 -6.21 -9.71
CA GLN A 216 -12.65 -6.40 -10.94
C GLN A 216 -13.20 -7.83 -11.11
N GLN A 217 -12.90 -8.73 -10.17
CA GLN A 217 -13.23 -10.14 -10.33
C GLN A 217 -14.75 -10.43 -10.39
N SER A 218 -15.55 -9.69 -9.64
CA SER A 218 -16.97 -9.97 -9.42
C SER A 218 -17.89 -9.62 -10.62
N ARG A 219 -17.33 -9.13 -11.73
CA ARG A 219 -18.02 -8.49 -12.87
C ARG A 219 -18.66 -7.13 -12.55
N ASN A 220 -18.39 -6.53 -11.38
CA ASN A 220 -18.82 -5.17 -11.04
C ASN A 220 -17.73 -4.12 -11.41
N THR A 221 -17.20 -4.19 -12.62
CA THR A 221 -16.05 -3.37 -13.05
C THR A 221 -16.34 -1.88 -12.90
N ASP A 222 -17.55 -1.44 -13.23
CA ASP A 222 -17.93 -0.02 -13.15
C ASP A 222 -17.83 0.53 -11.72
N VAL A 223 -18.23 -0.25 -10.72
CA VAL A 223 -18.18 0.18 -9.31
C VAL A 223 -16.74 0.21 -8.80
N SER A 224 -15.92 -0.77 -9.18
CA SER A 224 -14.48 -0.73 -8.90
C SER A 224 -13.83 0.50 -9.56
N THR A 225 -14.12 0.77 -10.84
CA THR A 225 -13.60 1.95 -11.55
C THR A 225 -14.03 3.26 -10.91
N ILE A 226 -15.30 3.40 -10.53
CA ILE A 226 -15.79 4.60 -9.82
C ILE A 226 -15.07 4.73 -8.47
N GLY A 227 -14.91 3.63 -7.73
CA GLY A 227 -14.15 3.60 -6.49
C GLY A 227 -12.73 4.12 -6.70
N PHE A 228 -12.03 3.61 -7.71
CA PHE A 228 -10.69 4.04 -8.10
C PHE A 228 -10.63 5.54 -8.39
N LEU A 229 -11.53 6.04 -9.23
CA LEU A 229 -11.59 7.46 -9.57
C LEU A 229 -11.82 8.33 -8.33
N ILE A 230 -12.70 7.92 -7.42
CA ILE A 230 -12.95 8.64 -6.17
C ILE A 230 -11.70 8.63 -5.28
N GLY A 231 -11.08 7.47 -5.06
CA GLY A 231 -9.87 7.36 -4.24
C GLY A 231 -8.72 8.21 -4.78
N PHE A 232 -8.52 8.16 -6.09
CA PHE A 232 -7.52 8.96 -6.78
C PHE A 232 -7.77 10.47 -6.60
N VAL A 233 -9.00 10.93 -6.83
CA VAL A 233 -9.37 12.35 -6.69
C VAL A 233 -9.24 12.81 -5.23
N VAL A 234 -9.63 11.98 -4.26
CA VAL A 234 -9.51 12.32 -2.83
C VAL A 234 -8.05 12.62 -2.49
N ILE A 235 -7.12 11.74 -2.87
CA ILE A 235 -5.70 11.97 -2.57
C ILE A 235 -5.12 13.12 -3.37
N MET A 236 -5.46 13.24 -4.66
CA MET A 236 -5.01 14.37 -5.47
C MET A 236 -5.45 15.71 -4.86
N VAL A 237 -6.71 15.81 -4.42
CA VAL A 237 -7.22 17.02 -3.77
C VAL A 237 -6.55 17.23 -2.42
N MET A 238 -6.39 16.18 -1.61
CA MET A 238 -5.72 16.31 -0.32
C MET A 238 -4.27 16.77 -0.48
N ASP A 239 -3.51 16.17 -1.38
CA ASP A 239 -2.11 16.50 -1.60
C ASP A 239 -1.96 17.93 -2.13
N VAL A 240 -2.74 18.32 -3.15
CA VAL A 240 -2.64 19.67 -3.75
C VAL A 240 -3.24 20.77 -2.87
N ALA A 241 -4.28 20.48 -2.08
CA ALA A 241 -4.97 21.49 -1.28
C ALA A 241 -4.44 21.61 0.15
N LEU A 242 -3.83 20.55 0.70
CA LEU A 242 -3.30 20.52 2.06
C LEU A 242 -1.77 20.52 2.10
N GLY A 243 -1.10 20.25 0.98
CA GLY A 243 0.35 20.21 0.81
C GLY A 243 0.88 21.34 -0.05
#